data_AF-A0A917P2M5-F1
#
_entry.id   AF-A0A917P2M5-F1
#
_cell.length_a   1.000
_cell.length_b   1.000
_cell.length_c   1.000
_cell.angle_alpha   90.00
_cell.angle_beta   90.00
_cell.angle_gamma   90.00
#
_symmetry.space_group_name_H-M   'P 1'
#
loop_
_entity.id
_entity.type
_entity.pdbx_description
1 polymer ?
#
loop_
_entity_poly.entity_id
_entity_poly.type
_entity_poly.pdbx_seq_one_letter_code
_entity_poly.pdbx_strand_id
1 'polypeptide(L)'
;MRNRRIVDECFAADGATAEAAIESDSVAGLYAHLSGGRWSSVISHAWLHMFGVPEGMRVVPLTGPAHGPRIGLVVARSEPRPVLAEALVTVAREAGVRDALDDLLRTYLDGHG
;
A
#
# COMPACT_ATOMS: atom_id res chain seq x y z
N MET A 1 -14.14 -7.07 -0.17
CA MET A 1 -13.40 -5.92 0.41
C MET A 1 -13.01 -4.92 -0.69
N ARG A 2 -12.86 -3.61 -0.38
CA ARG A 2 -12.52 -2.58 -1.40
C ARG A 2 -11.16 -2.81 -2.06
N ASN A 3 -10.13 -3.15 -1.28
CA ASN A 3 -8.80 -3.43 -1.81
C ASN A 3 -8.81 -4.63 -2.78
N ARG A 4 -9.55 -5.70 -2.44
CA ARG A 4 -9.71 -6.87 -3.32
C ARG A 4 -10.30 -6.50 -4.68
N ARG A 5 -11.38 -5.71 -4.69
CA ARG A 5 -11.98 -5.21 -5.94
C ARG A 5 -11.01 -4.42 -6.81
N ILE A 6 -10.21 -3.53 -6.20
CA ILE A 6 -9.19 -2.76 -6.93
C ILE A 6 -8.14 -3.68 -7.55
N VAL A 7 -7.67 -4.68 -6.79
CA VAL A 7 -6.69 -5.66 -7.28
C VAL A 7 -7.29 -6.52 -8.41
N ASP A 8 -8.54 -6.96 -8.26
CA ASP A 8 -9.26 -7.72 -9.29
C ASP A 8 -9.46 -6.92 -10.58
N GLU A 9 -9.81 -5.63 -10.46
CA GLU A 9 -9.91 -4.72 -11.60
C GLU A 9 -8.56 -4.58 -12.33
N CYS A 10 -7.44 -4.52 -11.60
CA CYS A 10 -6.11 -4.51 -12.22
C CYS A 10 -5.81 -5.83 -12.96
N PHE A 11 -6.06 -6.99 -12.36
CA PHE A 11 -5.87 -8.28 -13.05
C PHE A 11 -6.76 -8.38 -14.29
N ALA A 12 -8.04 -8.00 -14.17
CA ALA A 12 -8.99 -8.05 -15.28
C ALA A 12 -8.61 -7.11 -16.43
N ALA A 13 -8.04 -5.93 -16.13
CA ALA A 13 -7.52 -5.00 -17.13
C ALA A 13 -6.39 -5.61 -17.99
N ASP A 14 -5.62 -6.53 -17.42
CA ASP A 14 -4.56 -7.28 -18.11
C ASP A 14 -5.06 -8.63 -18.67
N GLY A 15 -6.38 -8.87 -18.67
CA GLY A 15 -6.97 -10.14 -19.16
C GLY A 15 -6.69 -11.34 -18.27
N ALA A 16 -6.26 -11.12 -17.03
CA ALA A 16 -5.95 -12.14 -16.05
C ALA A 16 -7.05 -12.26 -14.98
N THR A 17 -7.14 -13.44 -14.37
CA THR A 17 -8.00 -13.69 -13.19
C THR A 17 -7.13 -14.22 -12.07
N ALA A 18 -7.16 -13.57 -10.91
CA ALA A 18 -6.40 -14.01 -9.74
C ALA A 18 -7.25 -14.92 -8.84
N GLU A 19 -6.87 -16.20 -8.76
CA GLU A 19 -7.39 -17.14 -7.77
C GLU A 19 -6.59 -17.01 -6.46
N ALA A 20 -7.12 -16.21 -5.53
CA ALA A 20 -6.48 -16.03 -4.23
C ALA A 20 -6.66 -17.29 -3.37
N ALA A 21 -5.56 -17.93 -2.97
CA ALA A 21 -5.59 -19.04 -2.03
C ALA A 21 -6.01 -18.59 -0.61
N ILE A 22 -5.72 -17.34 -0.27
CA ILE A 22 -6.00 -16.73 1.03
C ILE A 22 -6.45 -15.29 0.77
N GLU A 23 -7.54 -14.90 1.40
CA GLU A 23 -7.99 -13.50 1.47
C GLU A 23 -8.06 -13.05 2.93
N SER A 24 -7.68 -11.79 3.20
CA SER A 24 -7.77 -11.18 4.52
C SER A 24 -8.14 -9.71 4.41
N ASP A 25 -8.92 -9.22 5.38
CA ASP A 25 -9.24 -7.81 5.57
C ASP A 25 -8.18 -7.04 6.35
N SER A 26 -7.12 -7.73 6.76
CA SER A 26 -6.00 -7.17 7.49
C SER A 26 -4.67 -7.50 6.82
N VAL A 27 -3.83 -6.49 6.61
CA VAL A 27 -2.47 -6.70 6.11
C VAL A 27 -1.62 -7.49 7.10
N ALA A 28 -1.81 -7.28 8.41
CA ALA A 28 -1.13 -8.08 9.42
C ALA A 28 -1.50 -9.56 9.31
N GLY A 29 -2.76 -9.87 8.99
CA GLY A 29 -3.23 -11.24 8.74
C GLY A 29 -2.55 -11.86 7.52
N LEU A 30 -2.38 -11.09 6.43
CA LEU A 30 -1.61 -11.54 5.27
C LEU A 30 -0.15 -11.83 5.63
N TYR A 31 0.52 -10.94 6.37
CA TYR A 31 1.91 -11.13 6.81
C TYR A 31 2.09 -12.35 7.69
N ALA A 32 1.13 -12.65 8.57
CA ALA A 32 1.16 -13.84 9.40
C ALA A 32 1.19 -15.14 8.58
N HIS A 33 0.62 -15.13 7.37
CA HIS A 33 0.61 -16.29 6.47
C HIS A 33 1.84 -16.33 5.55
N LEU A 34 2.47 -15.20 5.26
CA LEU A 34 3.70 -15.12 4.46
C LEU A 34 4.84 -15.95 5.09
N SER A 35 5.01 -15.89 6.40
CA SER A 35 6.07 -16.65 7.10
C SER A 35 5.87 -18.17 7.11
N GLY A 36 4.66 -18.65 6.78
CA GLY A 36 4.25 -20.05 6.93
C GLY A 36 4.40 -20.93 5.69
N GLY A 37 4.89 -20.43 4.56
CA GLY A 37 4.99 -21.24 3.33
C GLY A 37 5.47 -20.50 2.08
N ARG A 38 5.33 -21.13 0.91
CA ARG A 38 5.69 -20.56 -0.41
C ARG A 38 4.57 -19.65 -0.94
N TRP A 39 4.29 -18.58 -0.22
CA TRP A 39 3.26 -17.61 -0.57
C TRP A 39 3.85 -16.34 -1.16
N SER A 40 3.11 -15.72 -2.08
CA SER A 40 3.33 -14.35 -2.55
C SER A 40 2.07 -13.54 -2.26
N SER A 41 2.21 -12.25 -1.99
CA SER A 41 1.07 -11.37 -1.72
C SER A 41 1.19 -10.06 -2.48
N VAL A 42 0.05 -9.49 -2.84
CA VAL A 42 -0.08 -8.15 -3.42
C VAL A 42 -0.54 -7.20 -2.32
N ILE A 43 0.34 -6.32 -1.88
CA ILE A 43 0.08 -5.36 -0.79
C ILE A 43 0.54 -3.96 -1.20
N SER A 44 0.01 -2.93 -0.54
CA SER A 44 0.54 -1.57 -0.66
C SER A 44 1.95 -1.51 -0.07
N HIS A 45 2.89 -0.89 -0.79
CA HIS A 45 4.26 -0.71 -0.32
C HIS A 45 4.34 0.11 0.99
N ALA A 46 3.29 0.86 1.33
CA ALA A 46 3.21 1.59 2.60
C ALA A 46 3.42 0.68 3.84
N TRP A 47 3.07 -0.60 3.73
CA TRP A 47 3.23 -1.56 4.82
C TRP A 47 4.66 -2.05 5.03
N LEU A 48 5.56 -1.81 4.06
CA LEU A 48 6.99 -2.05 4.23
C LEU A 48 7.57 -1.22 5.38
N HIS A 49 6.99 -0.05 5.67
CA HIS A 49 7.41 0.79 6.80
C HIS A 49 7.17 0.11 8.15
N MET A 50 6.10 -0.67 8.30
CA MET A 50 5.75 -1.30 9.58
C MET A 50 6.23 -2.74 9.70
N PHE A 51 6.19 -3.51 8.61
CA PHE A 51 6.48 -4.95 8.65
C PHE A 51 7.75 -5.35 7.91
N GLY A 52 8.36 -4.43 7.14
CA GLY A 52 9.50 -4.74 6.29
C GLY A 52 9.19 -5.84 5.27
N VAL A 53 10.25 -6.53 4.84
CA VAL A 53 10.18 -7.72 3.98
C VAL A 53 10.50 -8.94 4.85
N PRO A 54 9.63 -9.97 4.89
CA PRO A 54 9.92 -11.19 5.63
C PRO A 54 11.20 -11.88 5.12
N GLU A 55 11.89 -12.58 6.01
CA GLU A 55 13.12 -13.31 5.66
C GLU A 55 12.89 -14.28 4.48
N GLY A 56 13.83 -14.30 3.53
CA GLY A 56 13.75 -15.14 2.34
C GLY A 56 12.74 -14.65 1.28
N MET A 57 12.12 -13.49 1.48
CA MET A 57 11.26 -12.85 0.49
C MET A 57 11.92 -11.62 -0.14
N ARG A 58 11.35 -11.16 -1.25
CA ARG A 58 11.78 -9.93 -1.92
C ARG A 58 10.56 -9.17 -2.44
N VAL A 59 10.70 -7.87 -2.60
CA VAL A 59 9.70 -7.04 -3.28
C VAL A 59 9.86 -7.24 -4.79
N VAL A 60 8.73 -7.34 -5.48
CA VAL A 60 8.69 -7.37 -6.95
C VAL A 60 7.94 -6.14 -7.42
N PRO A 61 8.53 -5.28 -8.28
CA PRO A 61 7.82 -4.13 -8.81
C PRO A 61 6.71 -4.62 -9.74
N LEU A 62 5.50 -4.10 -9.55
CA LEU A 62 4.39 -4.35 -10.46
C LEU A 62 4.44 -3.32 -11.58
N THR A 63 4.46 -3.77 -12.84
CA THR A 63 4.37 -2.92 -14.04
C THR A 63 2.92 -2.49 -14.34
N GLY A 64 2.08 -2.41 -13.30
CA GLY A 64 0.63 -2.11 -13.35
C GLY A 64 0.31 -0.61 -13.35
N PRO A 65 -0.97 -0.21 -13.43
CA PRO A 65 -1.39 1.03 -14.10
C PRO A 65 -0.76 2.28 -13.49
N ALA A 66 -0.56 3.30 -14.35
CA ALA A 66 0.11 4.56 -14.03
C ALA A 66 -0.38 5.28 -12.74
N HIS A 67 -1.56 4.92 -12.21
CA HIS A 67 -2.11 5.47 -10.99
C HIS A 67 -2.79 4.39 -10.13
N GLY A 68 -2.15 4.01 -9.02
CA GLY A 68 -2.79 3.25 -7.95
C GLY A 68 -3.92 4.01 -7.23
N PRO A 69 -4.61 3.38 -6.26
CA PRO A 69 -5.67 4.03 -5.52
C PRO A 69 -5.15 5.29 -4.79
N ARG A 70 -5.91 6.39 -4.91
CA ARG A 70 -5.55 7.66 -4.27
C ARG A 70 -5.88 7.60 -2.77
N ILE A 71 -4.89 7.95 -1.95
CA ILE A 71 -5.04 8.16 -0.51
C ILE A 71 -4.93 9.66 -0.22
N GLY A 72 -5.77 10.17 0.67
CA GLY A 72 -5.78 11.58 1.03
C GLY A 72 -6.43 11.83 2.39
N LEU A 73 -6.15 13.00 2.96
CA LEU A 73 -6.75 13.49 4.18
C LEU A 73 -8.08 14.19 3.86
N VAL A 74 -9.16 13.77 4.52
CA VAL A 74 -10.49 14.38 4.39
C VAL A 74 -10.84 15.07 5.70
N VAL A 75 -11.22 16.35 5.60
CA VAL A 75 -11.69 17.15 6.74
C VAL A 75 -13.15 17.52 6.54
N ALA A 76 -13.89 17.69 7.64
CA ALA A 76 -15.27 18.13 7.59
C ALA A 76 -15.36 19.52 6.95
N ARG A 77 -16.41 19.74 6.13
CA ARG A 77 -16.70 21.05 5.56
C ARG A 77 -17.41 21.90 6.61
N SER A 78 -16.71 22.89 7.19
CA SER A 78 -17.30 23.85 8.13
C SER A 78 -16.79 25.27 7.88
N GLU A 79 -17.59 26.26 8.24
CA GLU A 79 -17.25 27.69 8.17
C GLU A 79 -17.60 28.37 9.51
N PRO A 80 -16.60 28.91 10.24
CA PRO A 80 -15.16 28.82 9.96
C PRO A 80 -14.62 27.39 10.10
N ARG A 81 -13.48 27.11 9.46
CA ARG A 81 -12.80 25.80 9.62
C ARG A 81 -12.13 25.70 10.99
N PRO A 82 -12.07 24.50 11.60
CA PRO A 82 -11.44 24.34 12.91
C PRO A 82 -9.92 24.57 12.79
N VAL A 83 -9.36 25.34 13.72
CA VAL A 83 -7.91 25.67 13.73
C VAL A 83 -7.04 24.42 13.71
N LEU A 84 -7.43 23.37 14.46
CA LEU A 84 -6.72 22.10 14.48
C LEU A 84 -6.78 21.35 13.14
N ALA A 85 -7.90 21.45 12.42
CA ALA A 85 -8.03 20.80 11.11
C ALA A 85 -7.14 21.50 10.07
N GLU A 86 -7.09 22.84 10.08
CA GLU A 86 -6.17 23.61 9.24
C GLU A 86 -4.71 23.29 9.58
N ALA A 87 -4.34 23.27 10.86
CA ALA A 87 -2.99 22.90 11.30
C ALA A 87 -2.60 21.49 10.85
N LEU A 88 -3.50 20.50 10.99
CA LEU A 88 -3.27 19.14 10.53
C LEU A 88 -3.05 19.07 9.02
N VAL A 89 -3.85 19.79 8.23
CA VAL A 89 -3.69 19.82 6.76
C VAL A 89 -2.34 20.43 6.36
N THR A 90 -1.91 21.50 7.04
CA THR A 90 -0.58 22.11 6.81
C THR A 90 0.53 21.10 7.09
N VAL A 91 0.53 20.47 8.27
CA VAL A 91 1.53 19.47 8.64
C VAL A 91 1.51 18.28 7.67
N ALA A 92 0.33 17.79 7.30
CA ALA A 92 0.21 16.66 6.38
C ALA A 92 0.75 16.96 4.97
N ARG A 93 0.70 18.22 4.52
CA ARG A 93 1.29 18.64 3.24
C ARG A 93 2.81 18.71 3.30
N GLU A 94 3.36 19.08 4.44
CA GLU A 94 4.80 19.23 4.66
C GLU A 94 5.49 17.91 5.03
N ALA A 95 4.74 16.93 5.55
CA ALA A 95 5.28 15.67 6.06
C ALA A 95 5.96 14.77 5.01
N GLY A 96 5.79 15.04 3.70
CA GLY A 96 6.47 14.27 2.64
C GLY A 96 6.17 12.77 2.64
N VAL A 97 4.98 12.36 3.13
CA VAL A 97 4.66 10.94 3.38
C VAL A 97 4.83 10.06 2.14
N ARG A 98 4.42 10.55 0.96
CA ARG A 98 4.58 9.82 -0.30
C ARG A 98 6.06 9.58 -0.59
N ASP A 99 6.86 10.64 -0.55
CA ASP A 99 8.28 10.57 -0.91
C ASP A 99 9.02 9.62 0.04
N ALA A 100 8.72 9.68 1.34
CA ALA A 100 9.30 8.78 2.33
C ALA A 100 8.95 7.30 2.08
N LEU A 101 7.71 7.00 1.67
CA LEU A 101 7.30 5.63 1.35
C LEU A 101 7.88 5.13 0.03
N ASP A 102 7.98 6.00 -0.98
CA ASP A 102 8.58 5.69 -2.27
C ASP A 102 10.10 5.46 -2.14
N ASP A 103 10.79 6.25 -1.32
CA ASP A 103 12.22 6.07 -1.02
C ASP A 103 12.48 4.73 -0.30
N LEU A 104 11.62 4.37 0.64
CA LEU A 104 11.68 3.07 1.30
C LEU A 104 11.50 1.92 0.30
N LEU A 105 10.52 2.04 -0.60
CA LEU A 105 10.31 1.04 -1.65
C LEU A 105 11.56 0.88 -2.52
N ARG A 106 12.19 1.98 -2.95
CA ARG A 106 13.42 1.94 -3.77
C ARG A 106 14.56 1.19 -3.05
N THR A 107 14.71 1.40 -1.75
CA THR A 107 15.73 0.69 -0.95
C THR A 107 15.57 -0.84 -1.04
N TYR A 108 14.33 -1.34 -1.02
CA TYR A 108 14.07 -2.78 -1.16
C TYR A 108 14.22 -3.30 -2.59
N LEU A 109 13.97 -2.45 -3.59
CA LEU A 109 14.15 -2.81 -5.01
C LEU A 109 15.62 -2.85 -5.42
N ASP A 110 16.43 -1.91 -4.92
CA ASP A 110 17.85 -1.78 -5.27
C ASP A 110 18.75 -2.75 -4.48
N GLY A 111 18.33 -3.15 -3.27
CA GLY A 111 19.14 -3.95 -2.34
C GLY A 111 19.20 -5.47 -2.62
N HIS A 112 18.60 -5.98 -3.70
CA HIS A 112 18.49 -7.42 -3.99
C HIS A 112 18.94 -7.79 -5.42
N GLY A 113 20.08 -7.23 -5.86
CA GLY A 113 20.81 -7.64 -7.06
C GLY A 113 21.72 -8.83 -6.85
#